data_AF-A0A544VQA4-F1
#
_entry.id   AF-A0A544VQA4-F1
#
_cell.length_a   1.000
_cell.length_b   1.000
_cell.length_c   1.000
_cell.angle_alpha   90.00
_cell.angle_beta   90.00
_cell.angle_gamma   90.00
#
_symmetry.space_group_name_H-M   'P 1'
#
loop_
_entity.id
_entity.type
_entity.pdbx_description
1 polymer ?
#
loop_
_entity_poly.entity_id
_entity_poly.type
_entity_poly.pdbx_seq_one_letter_code
_entity_poly.pdbx_strand_id
1 'polypeptide(L)'
;KLPIVGDDGPIRDRLMSYARDIYAYFTSADGVSSLRIHLEAKEFPELYSNYRERVVDPNFAVNIAALTEASRRGELRRTPDPEAVLEAIGGGVLIHSLFSQHSGATKGALPPRPELLEATLRSFVSLALDE
;
A
#
# COMPACT_ATOMS: atom_id res chain seq x y z
N LYS A 1 -3.78 -8.41 -9.27
CA LYS A 1 -2.33 -8.10 -9.36
C LYS A 1 -2.04 -7.01 -8.32
N LEU A 2 -0.91 -7.08 -7.62
CA LEU A 2 -0.56 -6.02 -6.67
C LEU A 2 -0.30 -4.70 -7.41
N PRO A 3 -0.72 -3.55 -6.84
CA PRO A 3 -0.49 -2.23 -7.43
C PRO A 3 0.99 -1.87 -7.54
N ILE A 4 1.29 -0.98 -8.47
CA ILE A 4 2.62 -0.42 -8.68
C ILE A 4 2.54 1.10 -8.76
N VAL A 5 3.61 1.79 -8.34
CA VAL A 5 3.78 3.22 -8.55
C VAL A 5 3.95 3.45 -10.05
N GLY A 6 3.05 4.26 -10.64
CA GLY A 6 3.12 4.62 -12.05
C GLY A 6 4.34 5.49 -12.40
N ASP A 7 4.55 5.73 -13.68
CA ASP A 7 5.62 6.56 -14.23
C ASP A 7 5.16 7.96 -14.69
N ASP A 8 3.86 8.14 -14.91
CA ASP A 8 3.28 9.38 -15.42
C ASP A 8 2.88 10.41 -14.35
N GLY A 9 3.13 11.70 -14.63
CA GLY A 9 2.67 12.84 -13.82
C GLY A 9 3.57 13.16 -12.62
N PRO A 10 3.18 14.06 -11.70
CA PRO A 10 3.94 14.37 -10.48
C PRO A 10 4.03 13.17 -9.50
N ILE A 11 5.15 13.02 -8.78
CA ILE A 11 5.35 11.89 -7.85
C ILE A 11 4.28 11.79 -6.76
N ARG A 12 3.80 12.94 -6.26
CA ARG A 12 2.69 13.00 -5.29
C ARG A 12 1.42 12.36 -5.85
N ASP A 13 1.11 12.62 -7.12
CA ASP A 13 -0.09 12.08 -7.77
C ASP A 13 0.05 10.58 -8.03
N ARG A 14 1.24 10.13 -8.42
CA ARG A 14 1.57 8.70 -8.58
C ARG A 14 1.42 7.94 -7.27
N LEU A 15 1.93 8.48 -6.17
CA LEU A 15 1.81 7.89 -4.83
C LEU A 15 0.36 7.91 -4.30
N MET A 16 -0.42 8.95 -4.62
CA MET A 16 -1.86 8.97 -4.33
C MET A 16 -2.61 7.88 -5.09
N SER A 17 -2.32 7.68 -6.38
CA SER A 17 -2.92 6.59 -7.18
C SER A 17 -2.53 5.23 -6.60
N TYR A 18 -1.24 5.03 -6.30
CA TYR A 18 -0.76 3.82 -5.63
C TYR A 18 -1.49 3.54 -4.31
N ALA A 19 -1.65 4.57 -3.45
CA ALA A 19 -2.34 4.45 -2.17
C ALA A 19 -3.83 4.08 -2.32
N ARG A 20 -4.51 4.58 -3.36
CA ARG A 20 -5.90 4.19 -3.66
C ARG A 20 -5.98 2.75 -4.16
N ASP A 21 -5.09 2.38 -5.08
CA ASP A 21 -5.09 1.05 -5.69
C ASP A 21 -4.75 -0.03 -4.65
N ILE A 22 -3.81 0.24 -3.73
CA ILE A 22 -3.44 -0.71 -2.68
C ILE A 22 -4.56 -0.87 -1.66
N TYR A 23 -5.24 0.21 -1.29
CA TYR A 23 -6.45 0.13 -0.47
C TYR A 23 -7.56 -0.68 -1.16
N ALA A 24 -7.85 -0.38 -2.44
CA ALA A 24 -8.87 -1.08 -3.22
C ALA A 24 -8.55 -2.58 -3.35
N TYR A 25 -7.28 -2.93 -3.56
CA TYR A 25 -6.86 -4.33 -3.59
C TYR A 25 -7.08 -5.00 -2.24
N PHE A 26 -6.58 -4.45 -1.13
CA PHE A 26 -6.63 -5.08 0.20
C PHE A 26 -8.02 -5.05 0.87
N THR A 27 -8.98 -4.37 0.27
CA THR A 27 -10.41 -4.44 0.61
C THR A 27 -11.23 -5.33 -0.33
N SER A 28 -10.63 -5.85 -1.40
CA SER A 28 -11.24 -6.89 -2.26
C SER A 28 -11.16 -8.28 -1.63
N ALA A 29 -11.94 -9.25 -2.11
CA ALA A 29 -11.92 -10.63 -1.61
C ALA A 29 -10.52 -11.29 -1.69
N ASP A 30 -9.79 -11.05 -2.78
CA ASP A 30 -8.45 -11.58 -2.97
C ASP A 30 -7.46 -10.91 -2.01
N GLY A 31 -7.51 -9.58 -1.88
CA GLY A 31 -6.63 -8.86 -0.98
C GLY A 31 -6.90 -9.14 0.50
N VAL A 32 -8.15 -9.41 0.88
CA VAL A 32 -8.50 -9.89 2.23
C VAL A 32 -7.78 -11.21 2.52
N SER A 33 -7.79 -12.14 1.57
CA SER A 33 -7.09 -13.42 1.69
C SER A 33 -5.57 -13.22 1.81
N SER A 34 -5.00 -12.34 0.98
CA SER A 34 -3.59 -11.96 1.02
C SER A 34 -3.16 -11.33 2.37
N LEU A 35 -4.02 -10.50 2.97
CA LEU A 35 -3.77 -9.92 4.30
C LEU A 35 -3.78 -11.00 5.40
N ARG A 36 -4.71 -11.95 5.32
CA ARG A 36 -4.76 -13.06 6.30
C ARG A 36 -3.50 -13.92 6.28
N ILE A 37 -2.89 -14.13 5.10
CA ILE A 37 -1.61 -14.87 5.01
C ILE A 37 -0.51 -14.20 5.85
N HIS A 38 -0.48 -12.87 5.95
CA HIS A 38 0.46 -12.17 6.82
C HIS A 38 0.16 -12.36 8.30
N LEU A 39 -1.12 -12.36 8.68
CA LEU A 39 -1.55 -12.53 10.08
C LEU A 39 -1.28 -13.95 10.60
N GLU A 40 -1.42 -14.95 9.72
CA GLU A 40 -1.27 -16.37 10.04
C GLU A 40 0.16 -16.88 9.80
N ALA A 41 1.12 -15.99 9.53
CA ALA A 41 2.49 -16.35 9.15
C ALA A 41 3.19 -17.25 10.18
N LYS A 42 2.85 -17.11 11.46
CA LYS A 42 3.38 -17.95 12.53
C LYS A 42 2.86 -19.39 12.46
N GLU A 43 1.59 -19.57 12.11
CA GLU A 43 0.92 -20.87 12.05
C GLU A 43 1.21 -21.59 10.73
N PHE A 44 1.40 -20.84 9.63
CA PHE A 44 1.70 -21.38 8.30
C PHE A 44 2.94 -20.73 7.67
N PRO A 45 4.15 -20.96 8.21
CA PRO A 45 5.38 -20.27 7.78
C PRO A 45 5.77 -20.59 6.33
N GLU A 46 5.56 -21.82 5.86
CA GLU A 46 5.85 -22.21 4.46
C GLU A 46 4.92 -21.51 3.47
N LEU A 47 3.63 -21.37 3.82
CA LEU A 47 2.67 -20.63 3.00
C LEU A 47 3.07 -19.16 2.91
N TYR A 48 3.42 -18.55 4.04
CA TYR A 48 3.87 -17.15 4.09
C TYR A 48 5.15 -16.94 3.28
N SER A 49 6.15 -17.82 3.42
CA SER A 49 7.40 -17.72 2.65
C SER A 49 7.15 -17.79 1.14
N ASN A 50 6.37 -18.78 0.69
CA ASN A 50 6.02 -18.92 -0.73
C ASN A 50 5.22 -17.72 -1.25
N TYR A 51 4.31 -17.20 -0.43
CA TYR A 51 3.53 -16.01 -0.78
C TYR A 51 4.43 -14.78 -0.90
N ARG A 52 5.37 -14.58 0.02
CA ARG A 52 6.35 -13.48 -0.06
C ARG A 52 7.19 -13.55 -1.32
N GLU A 53 7.83 -14.70 -1.55
CA GLU A 53 8.76 -14.90 -2.67
C GLU A 53 8.07 -14.67 -4.03
N ARG A 54 6.83 -15.12 -4.17
CA ARG A 54 6.13 -15.11 -5.47
C ARG A 54 5.28 -13.87 -5.70
N VAL A 55 4.91 -13.15 -4.64
CA VAL A 55 3.92 -12.06 -4.71
C VAL A 55 4.45 -10.76 -4.11
N VAL A 56 4.87 -10.77 -2.84
CA VAL A 56 5.24 -9.54 -2.13
C VAL A 56 6.58 -9.00 -2.59
N ASP A 57 7.63 -9.81 -2.53
CA ASP A 57 9.00 -9.35 -2.79
C ASP A 57 9.19 -8.88 -4.24
N PRO A 58 8.63 -9.54 -5.28
CA PRO A 58 8.69 -9.03 -6.65
C PRO A 58 7.96 -7.70 -6.81
N ASN A 59 6.80 -7.52 -6.15
CA ASN A 59 6.06 -6.26 -6.21
C ASN A 59 6.80 -5.15 -5.48
N PHE A 60 7.43 -5.46 -4.35
CA PHE A 60 8.25 -4.54 -3.59
C PHE A 60 9.42 -4.04 -4.46
N ALA A 61 10.17 -4.95 -5.08
CA ALA A 61 11.29 -4.60 -5.95
C ALA A 61 10.89 -3.67 -7.11
N VAL A 62 9.74 -3.91 -7.75
CA VAL A 62 9.21 -3.04 -8.82
C VAL A 62 8.92 -1.62 -8.32
N ASN A 63 8.30 -1.51 -7.14
CA ASN A 63 7.96 -0.21 -6.56
C ASN A 63 9.19 0.57 -6.08
N ILE A 64 10.16 -0.12 -5.47
CA ILE A 64 11.45 0.49 -5.08
C ILE A 64 12.18 1.02 -6.31
N ALA A 65 12.22 0.25 -7.41
CA ALA A 65 12.84 0.70 -8.65
C ALA A 65 12.17 1.96 -9.21
N ALA A 66 10.83 2.03 -9.20
CA ALA A 66 10.08 3.20 -9.65
C ALA A 66 10.38 4.46 -8.80
N LEU A 67 10.41 4.31 -7.47
CA LEU A 67 10.72 5.39 -6.55
C LEU A 67 12.19 5.83 -6.62
N THR A 68 13.10 4.88 -6.82
CA THR A 68 14.54 5.16 -7.03
C THR A 68 14.74 6.00 -8.29
N GLU A 69 14.04 5.67 -9.37
CA GLU A 69 14.09 6.45 -10.61
C GLU A 69 13.49 7.85 -10.43
N ALA A 70 12.35 7.98 -9.73
CA ALA A 70 11.77 9.28 -9.38
C ALA A 70 12.74 10.14 -8.55
N SER A 71 13.44 9.52 -7.58
CA SER A 71 14.50 10.16 -6.79
C SER A 71 15.65 10.65 -7.68
N ARG A 72 16.13 9.82 -8.60
CA ARG A 72 17.20 10.16 -9.56
C ARG A 72 16.81 11.37 -10.44
N ARG A 73 15.53 11.52 -10.76
CA ARG A 73 15.00 12.67 -11.53
C ARG A 73 14.77 13.92 -10.67
N GLY A 74 15.06 13.88 -9.38
CA GLY A 74 14.91 15.01 -8.45
C GLY A 74 13.46 15.29 -8.06
N GLU A 75 12.57 14.31 -8.23
CA GLU A 75 11.13 14.48 -7.93
C GLU A 75 10.82 14.32 -6.43
N LEU A 76 11.67 13.58 -5.71
CA LEU A 76 11.62 13.49 -4.26
C LEU A 76 12.53 14.57 -3.66
N ARG A 77 12.02 15.35 -2.69
CA ARG A 77 12.84 16.27 -1.90
C ARG A 77 13.85 15.47 -1.07
N ARG A 78 14.88 16.15 -0.54
CA ARG A 78 15.99 15.57 0.24
C ARG A 78 15.54 14.38 1.12
N THR A 79 15.96 13.19 0.73
CA THR A 79 16.23 12.04 1.62
C THR A 79 15.07 11.17 2.16
N PRO A 80 13.89 11.01 1.57
CA PRO A 80 13.11 9.84 1.93
C PRO A 80 13.67 8.67 1.12
N ASP A 81 14.30 7.73 1.83
CA ASP A 81 14.70 6.43 1.30
C ASP A 81 13.49 5.83 0.54
N PRO A 82 13.63 5.45 -0.76
CA PRO A 82 12.55 4.83 -1.53
C PRO A 82 11.84 3.70 -0.77
N GLU A 83 12.58 2.95 0.04
CA GLU A 83 12.03 1.91 0.90
C GLU A 83 11.16 2.48 2.01
N ALA A 84 11.66 3.47 2.74
CA ALA A 84 10.89 4.16 3.78
C ALA A 84 9.61 4.82 3.25
N VAL A 85 9.64 5.42 2.05
CA VAL A 85 8.43 5.98 1.40
C VAL A 85 7.39 4.89 1.18
N LEU A 86 7.83 3.77 0.59
CA LEU A 86 6.95 2.67 0.23
C LEU A 86 6.36 2.01 1.49
N GLU A 87 7.18 1.80 2.52
CA GLU A 87 6.74 1.22 3.80
C GLU A 87 5.80 2.16 4.57
N ALA A 88 6.06 3.47 4.59
CA ALA A 88 5.21 4.43 5.28
C ALA A 88 3.80 4.47 4.67
N ILE A 89 3.71 4.53 3.34
CA ILE A 89 2.42 4.52 2.63
C ILE A 89 1.78 3.13 2.73
N GLY A 90 2.50 2.09 2.35
CA GLY A 90 2.02 0.72 2.31
C GLY A 90 1.54 0.23 3.68
N GLY A 91 2.34 0.45 4.73
CA GLY A 91 2.01 0.08 6.11
C GLY A 91 0.75 0.79 6.62
N GLY A 92 0.65 2.11 6.42
CA GLY A 92 -0.54 2.89 6.81
C GLY A 92 -1.80 2.40 6.09
N VAL A 93 -1.71 2.17 4.78
CA VAL A 93 -2.86 1.69 3.99
C VAL A 93 -3.22 0.24 4.34
N LEU A 94 -2.26 -0.64 4.56
CA LEU A 94 -2.51 -2.04 4.96
C LEU A 94 -3.25 -2.12 6.29
N ILE A 95 -2.79 -1.38 7.31
CA ILE A 95 -3.46 -1.31 8.60
C ILE A 95 -4.86 -0.71 8.46
N HIS A 96 -5.00 0.40 7.73
CA HIS A 96 -6.31 1.01 7.50
C HIS A 96 -7.27 0.06 6.75
N SER A 97 -6.77 -0.68 5.77
CA SER A 97 -7.53 -1.69 5.04
C SER A 97 -7.98 -2.80 5.98
N LEU A 98 -7.08 -3.32 6.82
CA LEU A 98 -7.41 -4.35 7.81
C LEU A 98 -8.54 -3.90 8.77
N PHE A 99 -8.48 -2.66 9.28
CA PHE A 99 -9.58 -2.11 10.08
C PHE A 99 -10.88 -1.94 9.26
N SER A 100 -10.75 -1.58 7.98
CA SER A 100 -11.89 -1.33 7.09
C SER A 100 -12.56 -2.61 6.59
N GLN A 101 -11.91 -3.77 6.66
CA GLN A 101 -12.48 -5.08 6.30
C GLN A 101 -13.72 -5.43 7.14
N HIS A 102 -13.90 -4.80 8.30
CA HIS A 102 -15.13 -4.96 9.08
C HIS A 102 -16.38 -4.48 8.31
N SER A 103 -16.21 -3.57 7.32
CA SER A 103 -17.24 -3.00 6.43
C SER A 103 -17.96 -4.01 5.51
N GLY A 104 -17.64 -5.30 5.61
CA GLY A 104 -18.43 -6.40 5.03
C GLY A 104 -18.53 -7.63 5.94
N ALA A 105 -17.90 -7.59 7.12
CA ALA A 105 -17.89 -8.70 8.07
C ALA A 105 -19.17 -8.75 8.92
N THR A 106 -19.84 -7.61 9.11
CA THR A 106 -21.11 -7.52 9.82
C THR A 106 -22.12 -6.70 8.99
N LYS A 107 -23.40 -7.10 9.01
CA LYS A 107 -24.47 -6.51 8.18
C LYS A 107 -24.71 -5.00 8.42
N GLY A 108 -24.16 -4.42 9.48
CA GLY A 108 -24.31 -3.00 9.84
C GLY A 108 -23.05 -2.18 9.66
N ALA A 109 -21.96 -2.76 9.20
CA ALA A 109 -20.72 -2.03 9.01
C ALA A 109 -20.81 -1.16 7.75
N LEU A 110 -20.69 0.15 7.94
CA LEU A 110 -20.71 1.10 6.85
C LEU A 110 -19.30 1.22 6.25
N PRO A 111 -19.15 1.26 4.92
CA PRO A 111 -17.87 1.58 4.32
C PRO A 111 -17.40 2.97 4.81
N PRO A 112 -16.08 3.21 4.87
CA PRO A 112 -15.58 4.52 5.20
C PRO A 112 -16.12 5.56 4.22
N ARG A 113 -16.51 6.73 4.73
CA ARG A 113 -16.97 7.85 3.91
C ARG A 113 -15.87 8.17 2.87
N PRO A 114 -16.19 8.29 1.58
CA PRO A 114 -15.19 8.52 0.54
C PRO A 114 -14.27 9.72 0.82
N GLU A 115 -14.81 10.81 1.38
CA GLU A 115 -13.99 11.99 1.72
C GLU A 115 -12.99 11.70 2.85
N LEU A 116 -13.38 10.89 3.84
CA LEU A 116 -12.51 10.52 4.96
C LEU A 116 -11.41 9.56 4.51
N LEU A 117 -11.74 8.60 3.63
CA LEU A 117 -10.75 7.72 3.03
C LEU A 117 -9.71 8.53 2.26
N GLU A 118 -10.16 9.41 1.37
CA GLU A 118 -9.27 10.26 0.56
C GLU A 118 -8.37 11.15 1.44
N ALA A 119 -8.91 11.72 2.52
CA ALA A 119 -8.12 12.49 3.49
C ALA A 119 -7.08 11.62 4.23
N THR A 120 -7.44 10.38 4.57
CA THR A 120 -6.55 9.42 5.25
C THR A 120 -5.39 9.02 4.32
N LEU A 121 -5.68 8.63 3.09
CA LEU A 121 -4.67 8.27 2.09
C LEU A 121 -3.73 9.45 1.80
N ARG A 122 -4.28 10.66 1.66
CA ARG A 122 -3.51 11.89 1.51
C ARG A 122 -2.58 12.15 2.68
N SER A 123 -3.02 11.85 3.90
CA SER A 123 -2.18 12.02 5.10
C SER A 123 -0.99 11.07 5.07
N PHE A 124 -1.18 9.80 4.68
CA PHE A 124 -0.06 8.85 4.52
C PHE A 124 0.94 9.30 3.45
N VAL A 125 0.45 9.73 2.27
CA VAL A 125 1.34 10.22 1.20
C VAL A 125 2.07 11.49 1.61
N SER A 126 1.43 12.40 2.34
CA SER A 126 2.06 13.65 2.78
C SER A 126 3.12 13.39 3.84
N LEU A 127 2.84 12.51 4.81
CA LEU A 127 3.82 12.10 5.82
C LEU A 127 5.02 11.39 5.19
N ALA A 128 4.81 10.56 4.17
CA ALA A 128 5.90 9.84 3.51
C ALA A 128 6.79 10.75 2.64
N LEU A 129 6.32 11.94 2.27
CA LEU A 129 7.05 12.88 1.40
C LEU A 129 7.71 14.04 2.14
N ASP A 130 7.52 14.15 3.47
CA ASP A 130 7.96 15.28 4.31
C ASP A 130 7.63 16.67 3.69
N GLU A 131 6.40 17.15 3.95
CA GLU A 131 6.10 18.60 3.95
C GLU A 131 6.17 19.18 5.36
#